data_AF-A0A8S3TFV6-F1
#
_entry.id   AF-A0A8S3TFV6-F1
#
_cell.length_a   1.000
_cell.length_b   1.000
_cell.length_c   1.000
_cell.angle_alpha   90.00
_cell.angle_beta   90.00
_cell.angle_gamma   90.00
#
_symmetry.space_group_name_H-M   'P 1'
#
loop_
_entity.id
_entity.type
_entity.pdbx_description
1 polymer ?
#
loop_
_entity_poly.entity_id
_entity_poly.type
_entity_poly.pdbx_seq_one_letter_code
_entity_poly.pdbx_strand_id
1 'polypeptide(L)'
;MIASACDYTKKKNEDLVKSYQVSVNTINILEDTIRELKEAMAEKERNNEKVFLETYKKGQMSALFERNEELERIAVSCDGSRITIKELLQKLLLTETELGKWQSIRRQESYDEAPKPETEAAVTLRFLKDAFFHYATDTKDCDFHLRAMIRILNFTDVQKKKIADSIVSKRKHKNSSI
;
A
#
# COMPACT_ATOMS: atom_id res chain seq x y z
N MET A 1 -24.34 -72.76 -14.84
CA MET A 1 -23.68 -71.53 -15.37
C MET A 1 -24.06 -70.26 -14.60
N ILE A 2 -25.33 -70.05 -14.22
CA ILE A 2 -25.78 -68.81 -13.55
C ILE A 2 -25.16 -68.61 -12.15
N ALA A 3 -25.00 -69.67 -11.34
CA ALA A 3 -24.39 -69.57 -10.01
C ALA A 3 -22.93 -69.09 -10.05
N SER A 4 -22.14 -69.57 -11.01
CA SER A 4 -20.73 -69.18 -11.17
C SER A 4 -20.54 -67.73 -11.62
N ALA A 5 -21.51 -67.17 -12.36
CA ALA A 5 -21.50 -65.76 -12.73
C ALA A 5 -21.85 -64.86 -11.54
N CYS A 6 -22.80 -65.29 -10.69
CA CYS A 6 -23.16 -64.59 -9.46
C CYS A 6 -21.97 -64.50 -8.49
N ASP A 7 -21.27 -65.62 -8.27
CA ASP A 7 -20.09 -65.66 -7.39
C ASP A 7 -18.93 -64.79 -7.91
N TYR A 8 -18.72 -64.78 -9.24
CA TYR A 8 -17.72 -63.92 -9.87
C TYR A 8 -18.04 -62.42 -9.67
N THR A 9 -19.30 -62.03 -9.87
CA THR A 9 -19.73 -60.63 -9.64
C THR A 9 -19.61 -60.22 -8.18
N LYS A 10 -19.89 -61.13 -7.24
CA LYS A 10 -19.76 -60.88 -5.80
C LYS A 10 -18.31 -60.63 -5.40
N LYS A 11 -17.38 -61.48 -5.86
CA LYS A 11 -15.94 -61.32 -5.60
C LYS A 11 -15.40 -60.01 -6.17
N LYS A 12 -15.78 -59.66 -7.40
CA LYS A 12 -15.39 -58.39 -8.03
C LYS A 12 -15.90 -57.17 -7.25
N ASN A 13 -17.13 -57.24 -6.73
CA ASN A 13 -17.67 -56.18 -5.87
C ASN A 13 -16.91 -56.07 -4.54
N GLU A 14 -16.54 -57.18 -3.91
CA GLU A 14 -15.74 -57.17 -2.67
C GLU A 14 -14.36 -56.55 -2.88
N ASP A 15 -13.68 -56.87 -3.98
CA ASP A 15 -12.38 -56.29 -4.33
C ASP A 15 -12.50 -54.79 -4.65
N LEU A 16 -13.58 -54.39 -5.33
CA LEU A 16 -13.87 -52.98 -5.63
C LEU A 16 -14.13 -52.17 -4.36
N VAL A 17 -14.89 -52.72 -3.41
CA VAL A 17 -15.15 -52.08 -2.11
C VAL A 17 -13.86 -51.91 -1.30
N LYS A 18 -12.98 -52.93 -1.30
CA LYS A 18 -11.67 -52.82 -0.65
C LYS A 18 -10.80 -51.75 -1.30
N SER A 19 -10.74 -51.72 -2.63
CA SER A 19 -9.98 -50.70 -3.37
C SER A 19 -10.52 -49.29 -3.09
N TYR A 20 -11.85 -49.12 -3.07
CA TYR A 20 -12.48 -47.85 -2.73
C TYR A 20 -12.14 -47.42 -1.31
N GLN A 21 -12.20 -48.34 -0.35
CA GLN A 21 -11.85 -48.05 1.04
C GLN A 21 -10.39 -47.61 1.19
N VAL A 22 -9.46 -48.24 0.47
CA VAL A 22 -8.05 -47.83 0.46
C VAL A 22 -7.90 -46.42 -0.11
N SER A 23 -8.54 -46.12 -1.25
CA SER A 23 -8.50 -44.79 -1.84
C SER A 23 -9.07 -43.70 -0.92
N VAL A 24 -10.20 -43.97 -0.24
CA VAL A 24 -10.79 -43.04 0.74
C VAL A 24 -9.82 -42.80 1.90
N ASN A 25 -9.17 -43.85 2.43
CA ASN A 25 -8.19 -43.68 3.49
C ASN A 25 -6.99 -42.85 3.02
N THR A 26 -6.50 -43.07 1.79
CA THR A 26 -5.42 -42.26 1.21
C THR A 26 -5.85 -40.80 1.03
N ILE A 27 -7.07 -40.54 0.57
CA ILE A 27 -7.60 -39.19 0.43
C ILE A 27 -7.63 -38.48 1.79
N ASN A 28 -8.14 -39.12 2.84
CA ASN A 28 -8.19 -38.53 4.18
C ASN A 28 -6.79 -38.19 4.70
N ILE A 29 -5.81 -39.08 4.51
CA ILE A 29 -4.41 -38.82 4.90
C ILE A 29 -3.85 -37.63 4.11
N LEU A 30 -4.11 -37.56 2.79
CA LEU A 30 -3.65 -36.44 1.97
C LEU A 30 -4.30 -35.12 2.38
N GLU A 31 -5.60 -35.13 2.68
CA GLU A 31 -6.32 -33.95 3.20
C GLU A 31 -5.72 -33.46 4.53
N ASP A 32 -5.40 -34.40 5.44
CA ASP A 32 -4.75 -34.09 6.71
C ASP A 32 -3.35 -33.47 6.48
N THR A 33 -2.53 -34.06 5.61
CA THR A 33 -1.19 -33.51 5.28
C THR A 33 -1.28 -32.13 4.62
N ILE A 34 -2.27 -31.89 3.76
CA ILE A 34 -2.49 -30.57 3.14
C ILE A 34 -2.86 -29.54 4.21
N ARG A 35 -3.70 -29.91 5.18
CA ARG A 35 -4.06 -29.03 6.29
C ARG A 35 -2.85 -28.69 7.14
N GLU A 36 -2.06 -29.67 7.55
CA GLU A 36 -0.85 -29.46 8.34
C GLU A 36 0.17 -28.57 7.61
N LEU A 37 0.40 -28.82 6.32
CA LEU A 37 1.31 -28.01 5.51
C LEU A 37 0.84 -26.56 5.37
N LYS A 38 -0.47 -26.34 5.20
CA LYS A 38 -1.05 -24.99 5.15
C LYS A 38 -0.86 -24.24 6.47
N GLU A 39 -1.09 -24.90 7.60
CA GLU A 39 -0.89 -24.31 8.93
C GLU A 39 0.59 -23.98 9.18
N ALA A 40 1.50 -24.89 8.82
CA ALA A 40 2.94 -24.67 8.94
C ALA A 40 3.44 -23.52 8.04
N MET A 41 2.90 -23.36 6.83
CA MET A 41 3.22 -22.22 5.98
C MET A 41 2.71 -20.90 6.58
N ALA A 42 1.47 -20.87 7.07
CA ALA A 42 0.90 -19.68 7.68
C ALA A 42 1.68 -19.22 8.94
N GLU A 43 2.18 -20.16 9.74
CA GLU A 43 3.06 -19.86 10.89
C GLU A 43 4.39 -19.27 10.44
N LYS A 44 5.03 -19.86 9.41
CA LYS A 44 6.27 -19.32 8.86
C LYS A 44 6.10 -17.91 8.29
N GLU A 45 4.99 -17.65 7.59
CA GLU A 45 4.68 -16.32 7.06
C GLU A 45 4.53 -15.28 8.19
N ARG A 46 3.77 -15.61 9.25
CA ARG A 46 3.64 -14.74 10.43
C ARG A 46 4.96 -14.46 11.11
N ASN A 47 5.80 -15.48 11.27
CA ASN A 47 7.12 -15.29 11.89
C ASN A 47 8.04 -14.45 10.99
N ASN A 48 8.03 -14.71 9.68
CA ASN A 48 8.82 -13.95 8.71
C ASN A 48 8.43 -12.47 8.71
N GLU A 49 7.14 -12.16 8.69
CA GLU A 49 6.63 -10.79 8.75
C GLU A 49 7.13 -10.05 10.00
N LYS A 50 7.06 -10.70 11.17
CA LYS A 50 7.56 -10.14 12.42
C LYS A 50 9.06 -9.84 12.36
N VAL A 51 9.86 -10.77 11.86
CA VAL A 51 11.32 -10.61 11.71
C VAL A 51 11.67 -9.49 10.74
N PHE A 52 10.98 -9.41 9.60
CA PHE A 52 11.19 -8.32 8.63
C PHE A 52 10.89 -6.96 9.25
N LEU A 53 9.78 -6.83 9.99
CA LEU A 53 9.41 -5.59 10.65
C LEU A 53 10.44 -5.16 11.69
N GLU A 54 10.91 -6.10 12.52
CA GLU A 54 11.91 -5.82 13.56
C GLU A 54 13.26 -5.42 12.96
N THR A 55 13.72 -6.16 11.95
CA THR A 55 14.98 -5.89 11.25
C THR A 55 14.95 -4.52 10.58
N TYR A 56 13.83 -4.15 9.95
CA TYR A 56 13.65 -2.85 9.34
C TYR A 56 13.72 -1.71 10.36
N LYS A 57 13.00 -1.84 11.49
CA LYS A 57 13.05 -0.85 12.58
C LYS A 57 14.47 -0.73 13.15
N LYS A 58 15.14 -1.86 13.37
CA LYS A 58 16.53 -1.89 13.86
C LYS A 58 17.49 -1.22 12.87
N GLY A 59 17.31 -1.43 11.57
CA GLY A 59 18.10 -0.77 10.53
C GLY A 59 17.94 0.76 10.54
N GLN A 60 16.72 1.26 10.69
CA GLN A 60 16.47 2.69 10.85
C GLN A 60 17.16 3.26 12.10
N MET A 61 17.06 2.56 13.24
CA MET A 61 17.72 2.98 14.48
C MET A 61 19.25 2.96 14.36
N SER A 62 19.84 1.97 13.68
CA SER A 62 21.29 1.88 13.45
C SER A 62 21.78 3.06 12.62
N ALA A 63 21.09 3.40 11.53
CA ALA A 63 21.44 4.54 10.69
C ALA A 63 21.37 5.87 11.46
N LEU A 64 20.39 6.03 12.36
CA LEU A 64 20.30 7.18 13.25
C LEU A 64 21.47 7.23 14.23
N PHE A 65 21.85 6.08 14.80
CA PHE A 65 22.93 5.97 15.77
C PHE A 65 24.30 6.28 15.13
N GLU A 66 24.61 5.68 13.97
CA GLU A 66 25.86 5.94 13.22
C GLU A 66 26.02 7.43 12.89
N ARG A 67 24.93 8.09 12.46
CA ARG A 67 24.92 9.53 12.20
C ARG A 67 25.15 10.34 13.49
N ASN A 68 24.57 9.92 14.61
CA ASN A 68 24.75 10.60 15.88
C ASN A 68 26.18 10.44 16.42
N GLU A 69 26.75 9.25 16.28
CA GLU A 69 28.15 8.97 16.62
C GLU A 69 29.11 9.79 15.76
N GLU A 70 28.83 9.95 14.46
CA GLU A 70 29.61 10.82 13.58
C GLU A 70 29.53 12.29 14.01
N LEU A 71 28.34 12.77 14.39
CA LEU A 71 28.16 14.10 14.94
C LEU A 71 28.89 14.29 16.27
N GLU A 72 28.89 13.29 17.15
CA GLU A 72 29.65 13.31 18.41
C GLU A 72 31.15 13.37 18.15
N ARG A 73 31.67 12.61 17.18
CA ARG A 73 33.09 12.70 16.77
C ARG A 73 33.44 14.09 16.24
N ILE A 74 32.56 14.70 15.45
CA ILE A 74 32.74 16.07 14.94
C ILE A 74 32.68 17.09 16.09
N ALA A 75 31.74 16.92 17.03
CA ALA A 75 31.58 17.81 18.18
C ALA A 75 32.79 17.75 19.13
N VAL A 76 33.34 16.56 19.39
CA VAL A 76 34.56 16.37 20.20
C VAL A 76 35.80 16.92 19.49
N SER A 77 35.84 16.90 18.15
CA SER A 77 36.94 17.47 17.37
C SER A 77 36.89 19.00 17.25
N CYS A 78 35.75 19.62 17.58
CA CYS A 78 35.54 21.06 17.54
C CYS A 78 35.47 21.64 18.96
N ASP A 79 36.62 21.66 19.64
CA ASP A 79 36.71 22.25 20.97
C ASP A 79 36.66 23.79 20.88
N GLY A 80 35.48 24.34 21.17
CA GLY A 80 35.26 25.76 21.43
C GLY A 80 34.80 26.63 20.27
N SER A 81 33.51 26.60 19.92
CA SER A 81 32.70 27.81 19.64
C SER A 81 31.32 27.42 19.13
N ARG A 82 30.29 28.01 19.76
CA ARG A 82 28.99 28.43 19.21
C ARG A 82 28.39 27.51 18.14
N ILE A 83 27.33 26.80 18.53
CA ILE A 83 26.31 26.19 17.64
C ILE A 83 26.42 26.80 16.24
N THR A 84 27.04 26.05 15.34
CA THR A 84 27.47 26.60 14.06
C THR A 84 26.21 26.94 13.26
N ILE A 85 26.22 28.01 12.45
CA ILE A 85 25.09 28.31 11.53
C ILE A 85 24.69 27.07 10.72
N LYS A 86 25.67 26.22 10.38
CA LYS A 86 25.48 24.92 9.75
C LYS A 86 24.60 23.97 10.58
N GLU A 87 24.79 23.88 11.89
CA GLU A 87 23.96 23.05 12.78
C GLU A 87 22.54 23.57 12.87
N LEU A 88 22.34 24.90 12.89
CA LEU A 88 21.01 25.49 12.88
C LEU A 88 20.28 25.22 11.55
N LEU A 89 20.97 25.35 10.42
CA LEU A 89 20.42 25.01 9.11
C LEU A 89 20.11 23.51 9.01
N GLN A 90 20.97 22.66 9.55
CA GLN A 90 20.73 21.22 9.58
C GLN A 90 19.52 20.87 10.45
N LYS A 91 19.39 21.47 11.64
CA LYS A 91 18.23 21.29 12.52
C LYS A 91 16.96 21.79 11.83
N LEU A 92 16.98 22.96 11.21
CA LEU A 92 15.85 23.50 10.47
C LEU A 92 15.41 22.56 9.35
N LEU A 93 16.35 22.07 8.54
CA LEU A 93 16.06 21.12 7.46
C LEU A 93 15.44 19.83 8.01
N LEU A 94 15.99 19.27 9.08
CA LEU A 94 15.43 18.08 9.73
C LEU A 94 14.00 18.36 10.20
N THR A 95 13.77 19.46 10.91
CA THR A 95 12.45 19.83 11.40
C THR A 95 11.45 20.06 10.26
N GLU A 96 11.84 20.71 9.17
CA GLU A 96 10.98 20.86 7.98
C GLU A 96 10.63 19.50 7.36
N THR A 97 11.60 18.60 7.25
CA THR A 97 11.33 17.25 6.71
C THR A 97 10.45 16.42 7.63
N GLU A 98 10.63 16.51 8.94
CA GLU A 98 9.79 15.84 9.93
C GLU A 98 8.37 16.39 9.90
N LEU A 99 8.20 17.72 9.84
CA LEU A 99 6.88 18.35 9.68
C LEU A 99 6.19 17.88 8.40
N GLY A 100 6.91 17.83 7.27
CA GLY A 100 6.36 17.31 6.01
C GLY A 100 5.92 15.84 6.11
N LYS A 101 6.68 15.01 6.85
CA LYS A 101 6.29 13.62 7.16
C LYS A 101 5.04 13.58 8.01
N TRP A 102 4.99 14.29 9.14
CA TRP A 102 3.83 14.31 10.04
C TRP A 102 2.56 14.84 9.38
N GLN A 103 2.67 15.88 8.55
CA GLN A 103 1.55 16.38 7.76
C GLN A 103 1.04 15.35 6.75
N SER A 104 1.92 14.52 6.19
CA SER A 104 1.52 13.45 5.27
C SER A 104 0.87 12.28 5.99
N ILE A 105 1.42 11.87 7.15
CA ILE A 105 0.83 10.85 8.01
C ILE A 105 -0.57 11.28 8.46
N ARG A 106 -0.72 12.49 8.99
CA ARG A 106 -2.02 12.99 9.47
C ARG A 106 -3.06 13.08 8.34
N ARG A 107 -2.65 13.44 7.13
CA ARG A 107 -3.53 13.39 5.95
C ARG A 107 -3.95 11.94 5.65
N GLN A 108 -3.01 11.00 5.68
CA GLN A 108 -3.31 9.58 5.46
C GLN A 108 -4.23 8.99 6.53
N GLU A 109 -3.98 9.26 7.81
CA GLU A 109 -4.86 8.84 8.92
C GLU A 109 -6.28 9.39 8.72
N SER A 110 -6.42 10.66 8.33
CA SER A 110 -7.72 11.23 8.01
C SER A 110 -8.42 10.54 6.82
N TYR A 111 -7.67 9.95 5.87
CA TYR A 111 -8.23 9.16 4.78
C TYR A 111 -8.56 7.71 5.18
N ASP A 112 -7.83 7.16 6.14
CA ASP A 112 -8.02 5.81 6.66
C ASP A 112 -9.15 5.73 7.70
N GLU A 113 -9.36 6.79 8.48
CA GLU A 113 -10.53 6.98 9.35
C GLU A 113 -11.82 7.25 8.57
N ALA A 114 -11.70 7.76 7.34
CA ALA A 114 -12.86 7.97 6.50
C ALA A 114 -13.50 6.61 6.13
N PRO A 115 -14.85 6.53 6.02
CA PRO A 115 -15.52 5.30 5.62
C PRO A 115 -14.90 4.76 4.34
N LYS A 116 -14.43 3.51 4.37
CA LYS A 116 -13.88 2.87 3.18
C LYS A 116 -14.99 2.76 2.15
N PRO A 117 -14.81 3.30 0.94
CA PRO A 117 -15.84 3.22 -0.09
C PRO A 117 -16.09 1.75 -0.47
N GLU A 118 -17.32 1.29 -0.29
CA GLU A 118 -17.72 -0.10 -0.56
C GLU A 118 -17.87 -0.39 -2.07
N THR A 119 -18.00 0.65 -2.89
CA THR A 119 -18.23 0.54 -4.34
C THR A 119 -17.23 1.39 -5.13
N GLU A 120 -16.98 1.00 -6.38
CA GLU A 120 -16.15 1.76 -7.32
C GLU A 120 -16.68 3.19 -7.51
N ALA A 121 -18.01 3.36 -7.59
CA ALA A 121 -18.62 4.68 -7.69
C ALA A 121 -18.28 5.57 -6.47
N ALA A 122 -18.27 5.00 -5.26
CA ALA A 122 -17.89 5.72 -4.05
C ALA A 122 -16.40 6.08 -4.06
N VAL A 123 -15.54 5.22 -4.60
CA VAL A 123 -14.10 5.52 -4.83
C VAL A 123 -13.95 6.69 -5.79
N THR A 124 -14.62 6.67 -6.94
CA THR A 124 -14.59 7.74 -7.95
C THR A 124 -15.08 9.07 -7.38
N LEU A 125 -16.16 9.07 -6.59
CA LEU A 125 -16.68 10.26 -5.92
C LEU A 125 -15.69 10.81 -4.89
N ARG A 126 -15.00 9.95 -4.14
CA ARG A 126 -13.97 10.37 -3.19
C ARG A 126 -12.82 11.07 -3.91
N PHE A 127 -12.33 10.50 -5.02
CA PHE A 127 -11.31 11.14 -5.86
C PHE A 127 -11.77 12.47 -6.45
N LEU A 128 -13.03 12.56 -6.87
CA LEU A 128 -13.59 13.78 -7.41
C LEU A 128 -13.66 14.89 -6.35
N LYS A 129 -14.13 14.57 -5.13
CA LYS A 129 -14.17 15.50 -3.99
C LYS A 129 -12.78 16.00 -3.65
N ASP A 130 -11.81 15.10 -3.61
CA ASP A 130 -10.42 15.42 -3.27
C ASP A 130 -9.76 16.32 -4.33
N ALA A 131 -9.89 15.96 -5.61
CA ALA A 131 -9.40 16.78 -6.71
C ALA A 131 -10.04 18.17 -6.72
N PHE A 132 -11.33 18.28 -6.40
CA PHE A 132 -12.00 19.59 -6.32
C PHE A 132 -11.50 20.43 -5.13
N PHE A 133 -11.36 19.82 -3.96
CA PHE A 133 -10.85 20.50 -2.76
C PHE A 133 -9.45 21.08 -3.00
N HIS A 134 -8.54 20.27 -3.53
CA HIS A 134 -7.17 20.71 -3.80
C HIS A 134 -7.08 21.68 -4.98
N TYR A 135 -7.94 21.54 -6.00
CA TYR A 135 -8.04 22.55 -7.06
C TYR A 135 -8.43 23.93 -6.52
N ALA A 136 -9.31 23.99 -5.52
CA ALA A 136 -9.80 25.24 -4.96
C ALA A 136 -8.86 25.85 -3.89
N THR A 137 -8.12 25.02 -3.16
CA THR A 137 -7.31 25.44 -2.01
C THR A 137 -5.82 25.55 -2.30
N ASP A 138 -5.28 24.75 -3.21
CA ASP A 138 -3.86 24.75 -3.54
C ASP A 138 -3.60 25.42 -4.89
N THR A 139 -2.84 26.51 -4.86
CA THR A 139 -2.47 27.29 -6.06
C THR A 139 -1.28 26.71 -6.86
N LYS A 140 -0.54 25.74 -6.31
CA LYS A 140 0.66 25.20 -6.95
C LYS A 140 0.33 24.10 -7.95
N ASP A 141 -0.61 23.21 -7.59
CA ASP A 141 -0.91 21.99 -8.36
C ASP A 141 -2.32 21.99 -8.98
N CYS A 142 -2.98 23.15 -9.13
CA CYS A 142 -4.34 23.24 -9.69
C CYS A 142 -4.47 22.52 -11.05
N ASP A 143 -3.44 22.62 -11.90
CA ASP A 143 -3.44 22.02 -13.24
C ASP A 143 -3.53 20.49 -13.18
N PHE A 144 -2.89 19.86 -12.20
CA PHE A 144 -2.92 18.41 -12.01
C PHE A 144 -4.30 17.95 -11.55
N HIS A 145 -4.86 18.62 -10.54
CA HIS A 145 -6.20 18.32 -10.03
C HIS A 145 -7.29 18.56 -11.08
N LEU A 146 -7.16 19.60 -11.91
CA LEU A 146 -8.07 19.86 -13.02
C LEU A 146 -8.02 18.74 -14.07
N ARG A 147 -6.84 18.24 -14.42
CA ARG A 147 -6.70 17.09 -15.33
C ARG A 147 -7.31 15.82 -14.75
N ALA A 148 -7.16 15.58 -13.46
CA ALA A 148 -7.81 14.46 -12.78
C ALA A 148 -9.34 14.57 -12.87
N MET A 149 -9.91 15.74 -12.60
CA MET A 149 -11.36 15.98 -12.73
C MET A 149 -11.85 15.74 -14.17
N ILE A 150 -11.12 16.20 -15.18
CA ILE A 150 -11.48 15.98 -16.59
C ILE A 150 -11.51 14.49 -16.94
N ARG A 151 -10.58 13.69 -16.41
CA ARG A 151 -10.53 12.23 -16.62
C ARG A 151 -11.69 11.53 -15.93
N ILE A 152 -11.98 11.89 -14.68
CA ILE A 152 -13.06 11.28 -13.88
C ILE A 152 -14.43 11.56 -14.50
N LEU A 153 -14.68 12.80 -14.92
CA LEU A 153 -15.98 13.22 -15.47
C LEU A 153 -16.16 12.87 -16.95
N ASN A 154 -15.11 12.33 -17.60
CA ASN A 154 -15.09 11.92 -19.00
C ASN A 154 -15.73 12.94 -19.96
N PHE A 155 -15.31 14.22 -19.86
CA PHE A 155 -15.86 15.28 -20.70
C PHE A 155 -15.68 14.98 -22.19
N THR A 156 -16.64 15.43 -22.99
CA THR A 156 -16.55 15.38 -24.45
C THR A 156 -15.41 16.27 -24.96
N ASP A 157 -14.93 16.02 -26.18
CA ASP A 157 -13.82 16.81 -26.73
C ASP A 157 -14.19 18.28 -26.96
N VAL A 158 -15.47 18.57 -27.23
CA VAL A 158 -16.01 19.93 -27.29
C VAL A 158 -15.90 20.63 -25.92
N GLN A 159 -16.26 19.93 -24.84
CA GLN A 159 -16.14 20.46 -23.48
C GLN A 159 -14.68 20.64 -23.06
N LYS A 160 -13.80 19.68 -23.36
CA LYS A 160 -12.35 19.78 -23.10
C LYS A 160 -11.75 21.00 -23.78
N LYS A 161 -12.11 21.26 -25.05
CA LYS A 161 -11.65 22.45 -25.79
C LYS A 161 -12.08 23.75 -25.10
N LYS A 162 -13.35 23.85 -24.70
CA LYS A 162 -13.87 25.04 -23.99
C LYS A 162 -13.16 25.27 -22.64
N ILE A 163 -12.84 24.19 -21.91
CA ILE A 163 -12.07 24.25 -20.68
C ILE A 163 -10.65 24.78 -20.96
N ALA A 164 -9.96 24.25 -21.98
CA ALA A 164 -8.63 24.70 -22.37
C ALA A 164 -8.60 26.20 -22.74
N ASP A 165 -9.57 26.66 -23.54
CA ASP A 165 -9.69 28.07 -23.93
C ASP A 165 -9.89 28.99 -22.70
N SER A 166 -10.67 28.53 -21.72
CA SER A 166 -10.91 29.25 -20.46
C SER A 166 -9.67 29.35 -19.58
N ILE A 167 -8.85 28.28 -19.50
CA ILE A 167 -7.58 28.26 -18.76
C ILE A 167 -6.61 29.29 -19.36
N VAL A 168 -6.46 29.28 -20.69
CA VAL A 168 -5.58 30.22 -21.41
C VAL A 168 -6.02 31.65 -21.18
N SER A 169 -7.33 31.92 -21.24
CA SER A 169 -7.90 33.25 -21.00
C SER A 169 -7.64 33.74 -19.55
N LYS A 170 -7.82 32.87 -18.54
CA LYS A 170 -7.50 33.19 -17.15
C LYS A 170 -6.01 33.49 -16.93
N ARG A 171 -5.11 32.73 -17.58
CA ARG A 171 -3.66 32.98 -17.50
C ARG A 171 -3.27 34.32 -18.14
N LYS A 172 -3.86 34.65 -19.29
CA LYS A 172 -3.65 35.96 -19.95
C LYS A 172 -4.09 37.11 -19.06
N HIS A 173 -5.25 37.00 -18.41
CA HIS A 173 -5.75 38.06 -17.52
C HIS A 173 -4.86 38.22 -16.28
N LYS A 174 -4.39 37.12 -15.68
CA LYS A 174 -3.44 37.16 -14.55
C LYS A 174 -2.11 37.84 -14.93
N ASN A 175 -1.63 37.63 -16.16
CA ASN A 175 -0.38 38.21 -16.65
C ASN A 175 -0.52 39.68 -17.13
N SER A 176 -1.75 40.16 -17.35
CA SER A 176 -2.02 41.57 -17.70
C SER A 176 -2.36 42.46 -16.49
N SER A 177 -2.46 41.88 -15.30
CA SER A 177 -2.68 42.62 -14.04
C SER A 177 -1.40 42.75 -13.18
N ILE A 178 -0.24 42.48 -13.77
CA ILE A 178 1.10 42.76 -13.25
C ILE A 178 1.74 43.78 -14.19
#